data_AF-A0A3B8LVY2-F1
#
_entry.id   AF-A0A3B8LVY2-F1
#
_cell.length_a   1.000
_cell.length_b   1.000
_cell.length_c   1.000
_cell.angle_alpha   90.00
_cell.angle_beta   90.00
_cell.angle_gamma   90.00
#
_symmetry.space_group_name_H-M   'P 1'
#
loop_
_entity.id
_entity.type
_entity.pdbx_description
1 polymer ?
#
loop_
_entity_poly.entity_id
_entity_poly.type
_entity_poly.pdbx_seq_one_letter_code
_entity_poly.pdbx_strand_id
1 'polypeptide(L)'
;MPERSDPQRPRLALLMGDVAGVGPEVVARTLETHHQTTNLLVVGHPAVLTRALDLVGLDLAVRAVDSPELDNRNPDLSSISCWNPTTVDVGDIPAASVDPRCG
;
A
#
# COMPACT_ATOMS: atom_id res chain seq x y z
N MET A 1 -11.29 9.38 22.27
CA MET A 1 -10.90 10.51 21.41
C MET A 1 -9.79 9.99 20.50
N PRO A 2 -9.89 10.02 19.17
CA PRO A 2 -8.74 9.62 18.35
C PRO A 2 -7.69 10.73 18.50
N GLU A 3 -6.53 10.34 19.03
CA GLU A 3 -5.43 11.26 19.30
C GLU A 3 -4.88 11.82 17.98
N ARG A 4 -4.56 13.11 18.01
CA ARG A 4 -4.27 13.96 16.87
C ARG A 4 -2.90 13.60 16.30
N SER A 5 -2.84 13.43 14.98
CA SER A 5 -1.64 13.24 14.16
C SER A 5 -0.43 14.02 14.68
N ASP A 6 0.71 13.36 14.78
CA ASP A 6 2.02 14.00 15.00
C ASP A 6 2.22 15.11 13.95
N PRO A 7 2.26 16.40 14.34
CA PRO A 7 2.25 17.51 13.40
C PRO A 7 3.46 17.54 12.45
N GLN A 8 4.47 16.67 12.67
CA GLN A 8 5.69 16.63 11.88
C GLN A 8 5.66 15.72 10.63
N ARG A 9 4.69 14.80 10.48
CA ARG A 9 4.63 13.93 9.28
C ARG A 9 3.27 14.00 8.60
N PRO A 10 3.19 14.47 7.34
CA PRO A 10 1.92 14.48 6.62
C PRO A 10 1.41 13.05 6.44
N ARG A 11 0.08 12.89 6.51
CA ARG A 11 -0.59 11.62 6.26
C ARG A 11 -1.06 11.58 4.82
N LEU A 12 -0.60 10.62 4.03
CA LEU A 12 -0.94 10.48 2.61
C LEU A 12 -1.44 9.07 2.32
N ALA A 13 -2.44 8.98 1.45
CA ALA A 13 -2.91 7.73 0.88
C ALA A 13 -2.34 7.56 -0.53
N LEU A 14 -1.71 6.42 -0.80
CA LEU A 14 -1.21 6.02 -2.11
C LEU A 14 -2.16 4.99 -2.71
N LEU A 15 -2.85 5.37 -3.78
CA LEU A 15 -3.75 4.48 -4.50
C LEU A 15 -2.95 3.63 -5.49
N MET A 16 -3.10 2.30 -5.46
CA MET A 16 -2.41 1.43 -6.43
C MET A 16 -2.99 1.52 -7.84
N GLY A 17 -4.27 1.86 -7.97
CA GLY A 17 -4.96 1.85 -9.27
C GLY A 17 -5.21 0.43 -9.77
N ASP A 18 -4.98 0.21 -11.06
CA ASP A 18 -5.09 -1.10 -11.70
C ASP A 18 -3.99 -2.06 -11.17
N VAL A 19 -4.43 -3.16 -10.56
CA VAL A 19 -3.59 -4.21 -9.96
C VAL A 19 -2.79 -5.02 -10.96
N ALA A 20 -3.19 -5.02 -12.24
CA ALA A 20 -2.46 -5.67 -13.33
C ALA A 20 -1.61 -4.68 -14.15
N GLY A 21 -1.84 -3.37 -13.96
CA GLY A 21 -1.00 -2.30 -14.51
C GLY A 21 0.31 -2.14 -13.74
N VAL A 22 1.00 -1.02 -13.99
CA VAL A 22 2.30 -0.69 -13.35
C VAL A 22 2.15 0.07 -12.02
N GLY A 23 0.91 0.39 -11.63
CA GLY A 23 0.60 1.20 -10.47
C GLY A 23 1.15 0.62 -9.16
N PRO A 24 0.99 -0.70 -8.89
CA PRO A 24 1.59 -1.35 -7.73
C PRO A 24 3.11 -1.13 -7.61
N GLU A 25 3.87 -1.24 -8.71
CA GLU A 25 5.32 -1.06 -8.73
C GLU A 25 5.72 0.41 -8.54
N VAL A 26 4.95 1.35 -9.10
CA VAL A 26 5.14 2.80 -8.85
C VAL A 26 4.92 3.14 -7.39
N VAL A 27 3.89 2.55 -6.76
CA VAL A 27 3.66 2.70 -5.32
C VAL A 27 4.83 2.11 -4.54
N ALA A 28 5.28 0.90 -4.85
CA ALA A 28 6.41 0.26 -4.19
C ALA A 28 7.70 1.11 -4.25
N ARG A 29 8.03 1.67 -5.43
CA ARG A 29 9.15 2.61 -5.61
C ARG A 29 8.98 3.92 -4.82
N THR A 30 7.74 4.39 -4.69
CA THR A 30 7.45 5.58 -3.89
C THR A 30 7.69 5.33 -2.41
N LEU A 31 7.34 4.13 -1.92
CA LEU A 31 7.59 3.71 -0.54
C LEU A 31 9.08 3.73 -0.23
N GLU A 32 9.94 3.18 -1.10
CA GLU A 32 11.40 3.16 -0.95
C GLU A 32 11.96 4.51 -0.48
N THR A 33 11.48 5.61 -1.07
CA THR A 33 11.98 6.97 -0.77
C THR A 33 11.25 7.65 0.39
N HIS A 34 9.95 7.39 0.60
CA HIS A 34 9.10 8.26 1.44
C HIS A 34 8.53 7.59 2.70
N HIS A 35 8.60 6.26 2.83
CA HIS A 35 7.95 5.54 3.95
C HIS A 35 8.48 5.93 5.34
N GLN A 36 9.73 6.42 5.42
CA GLN A 36 10.35 6.81 6.69
C GLN A 36 10.02 8.24 7.12
N THR A 37 9.68 9.11 6.17
CA THR A 37 9.46 10.55 6.40
C THR A 37 7.99 10.94 6.38
N THR A 38 7.15 10.11 5.77
CA THR A 38 5.73 10.37 5.56
C THR A 38 4.89 9.26 6.19
N ASN A 39 3.75 9.63 6.75
CA ASN A 39 2.78 8.66 7.25
C ASN A 39 1.95 8.13 6.06
N LEU A 40 2.40 7.04 5.44
CA LEU A 40 1.80 6.48 4.23
C LEU A 40 0.79 5.36 4.54
N LEU A 41 -0.33 5.40 3.84
CA LEU A 41 -1.29 4.31 3.71
C LEU A 41 -1.35 3.89 2.25
N VAL A 42 -1.13 2.61 1.94
CA VAL A 42 -1.45 2.10 0.60
C VAL A 42 -2.92 1.71 0.58
N VAL A 43 -3.62 2.06 -0.51
CA VAL A 43 -4.99 1.65 -0.76
C VAL A 43 -5.01 0.68 -1.94
N GLY A 44 -5.41 -0.56 -1.66
CA GLY A 44 -5.58 -1.64 -2.62
C GLY A 44 -5.30 -3.02 -1.99
N HIS A 45 -5.06 -4.04 -2.83
CA HIS A 45 -4.92 -5.42 -2.39
C HIS A 45 -3.54 -5.75 -1.78
N PRO A 46 -3.43 -6.25 -0.53
CA PRO A 46 -2.14 -6.53 0.14
C PRO A 46 -1.23 -7.50 -0.60
N ALA A 47 -1.81 -8.57 -1.19
CA ALA A 47 -1.02 -9.55 -1.96
C ALA A 47 -0.38 -8.93 -3.22
N VAL A 48 -1.08 -7.98 -3.86
CA VAL A 48 -0.56 -7.29 -5.05
C VAL A 48 0.58 -6.36 -4.65
N LEU A 49 0.43 -5.63 -3.55
CA LEU A 49 1.52 -4.80 -3.01
C LEU A 49 2.74 -5.64 -2.62
N THR A 50 2.53 -6.78 -1.98
CA THR A 50 3.62 -7.71 -1.60
C THR A 50 4.40 -8.15 -2.84
N ARG A 51 3.69 -8.61 -3.88
CA ARG A 51 4.30 -8.96 -5.17
C ARG A 51 5.04 -7.79 -5.79
N ALA A 52 4.51 -6.57 -5.73
CA ALA A 52 5.17 -5.39 -6.26
C ALA A 52 6.46 -5.04 -5.50
N LEU A 53 6.48 -5.18 -4.17
CA LEU A 53 7.67 -4.99 -3.33
C LEU A 53 8.77 -6.01 -3.70
N ASP A 54 8.40 -7.28 -3.88
CA ASP A 54 9.31 -8.33 -4.33
C ASP A 54 9.90 -8.02 -5.71
N LEU A 55 9.06 -7.58 -6.65
CA LEU A 55 9.49 -7.24 -8.01
C LEU A 55 10.49 -6.07 -8.06
N VAL A 56 10.34 -5.08 -7.19
CA VAL A 56 11.26 -3.92 -7.13
C VAL A 56 12.47 -4.17 -6.24
N GLY A 57 12.50 -5.30 -5.51
CA GLY A 57 13.57 -5.70 -4.60
C GLY A 57 13.58 -4.94 -3.28
N LEU A 58 12.41 -4.52 -2.78
CA LEU A 58 12.28 -3.76 -1.53
C LEU A 58 11.83 -4.68 -0.38
N ASP A 59 12.69 -4.86 0.62
CA ASP A 59 12.38 -5.64 1.82
C ASP A 59 11.53 -4.82 2.79
N LEU A 60 10.21 -4.89 2.62
CA LEU A 60 9.22 -4.17 3.43
C LEU A 60 7.99 -5.06 3.64
N ALA A 61 7.59 -5.30 4.89
CA ALA A 61 6.44 -6.14 5.18
C ALA A 61 5.12 -5.38 4.96
N VAL A 62 4.12 -6.05 4.36
CA VAL A 62 2.78 -5.48 4.18
C VAL A 62 1.89 -5.84 5.36
N ARG A 63 1.40 -4.83 6.08
CA ARG A 63 0.39 -4.98 7.13
C ARG A 63 -0.99 -4.64 6.58
N ALA A 64 -1.84 -5.65 6.42
CA ALA A 64 -3.25 -5.43 6.11
C ALA A 64 -3.95 -4.72 7.29
N VAL A 65 -4.75 -3.69 6.99
CA VAL A 65 -5.56 -2.97 7.97
C VAL A 65 -7.01 -2.92 7.51
N ASP A 66 -7.95 -2.87 8.44
CA ASP A 66 -9.39 -2.96 8.14
C ASP A 66 -10.04 -1.59 7.88
N SER A 67 -9.36 -0.49 8.24
CA SER A 67 -9.88 0.86 8.03
C SER A 67 -8.74 1.86 7.71
N PRO A 68 -9.05 2.95 6.98
CA PRO A 68 -8.06 3.98 6.69
C PRO A 68 -7.79 4.88 7.90
N GLU A 69 -8.61 4.77 8.96
CA GLU A 69 -8.57 5.62 10.14
C GLU A 69 -7.53 5.17 11.15
N LEU A 70 -7.21 3.87 11.19
CA LEU A 70 -6.21 3.26 12.06
C LEU A 70 -4.92 4.10 12.08
N ASP A 71 -4.43 4.40 13.28
CA ASP A 71 -3.27 5.27 13.47
C ASP A 71 -2.05 4.65 12.78
N ASN A 72 -1.76 5.11 11.57
CA ASN A 72 -0.68 4.61 10.72
C ASN A 72 0.70 5.05 11.20
N ARG A 73 0.83 5.51 12.44
CA ARG A 73 2.15 5.57 13.10
C ARG A 73 2.64 4.15 13.23
N ASN A 74 3.31 3.67 12.19
CA ASN A 74 4.05 2.44 12.24
C ASN A 74 5.35 2.76 12.97
N PRO A 75 5.52 2.36 14.26
CA PRO A 75 6.81 2.51 14.92
C PRO A 75 7.88 1.66 14.25
N ASP A 76 7.43 0.62 13.54
CA ASP A 76 8.23 -0.29 12.76
C ASP A 76 8.38 0.23 11.33
N LEU A 77 9.56 0.79 11.04
CA LEU A 77 9.91 1.25 9.69
C LEU A 77 10.12 0.10 8.70
N SER A 78 10.07 -1.16 9.15
CA SER A 78 10.16 -2.34 8.29
C SER A 78 8.82 -2.82 7.73
N SER A 79 7.73 -2.07 7.99
CA SER A 79 6.42 -2.42 7.43
C SER A 79 5.62 -1.23 6.89
N ILE A 80 4.66 -1.50 5.99
CA ILE A 80 3.73 -0.53 5.42
C ILE A 80 2.28 -0.98 5.61
N SER A 81 1.39 -0.05 5.94
CA SER A 81 -0.04 -0.35 6.08
C SER A 81 -0.72 -0.35 4.72
N CYS A 82 -1.54 -1.37 4.47
CA CYS A 82 -2.32 -1.52 3.25
C CYS A 82 -3.79 -1.76 3.61
N TRP A 83 -4.66 -0.86 3.19
CA TRP A 83 -6.11 -0.99 3.35
C TRP A 83 -6.72 -1.41 2.02
N ASN A 84 -7.49 -2.50 2.04
CA ASN A 84 -8.26 -2.95 0.89
C ASN A 84 -9.75 -2.59 1.08
N PRO A 85 -10.28 -1.58 0.38
CA PRO A 85 -11.69 -1.22 0.47
C PRO A 85 -12.62 -2.13 -0.36
N THR A 86 -12.09 -3.05 -1.17
CA THR A 86 -12.88 -3.92 -2.06
C THR A 86 -12.96 -5.36 -1.56
N THR A 87 -14.08 -6.01 -1.88
CA THR A 87 -14.31 -7.45 -1.65
C THR A 87 -14.00 -8.30 -2.89
N VAL A 88 -13.66 -7.67 -4.02
CA VAL A 88 -13.27 -8.38 -5.24
C VAL A 88 -11.88 -8.99 -5.04
N ASP A 89 -11.79 -10.30 -5.21
CA ASP A 89 -10.50 -10.99 -5.18
C ASP A 89 -9.77 -10.80 -6.51
N VAL A 90 -8.63 -10.12 -6.40
CA VAL A 90 -7.73 -9.77 -7.48
C VAL A 90 -6.28 -10.14 -7.15
N GLY A 91 -6.05 -10.84 -6.03
CA GLY A 91 -4.71 -11.19 -5.59
C GLY A 91 -4.01 -12.19 -6.50
N ASP A 92 -4.79 -12.97 -7.25
CA ASP A 92 -4.35 -13.98 -8.21
C ASP A 92 -4.02 -13.42 -9.60
N ILE A 93 -4.39 -12.16 -9.87
CA ILE A 93 -4.22 -11.56 -11.19
C ILE A 93 -2.73 -11.30 -11.46
N PRO A 94 -2.17 -11.84 -12.56
CA PRO A 94 -0.79 -11.58 -12.94
C PRO A 94 -0.57 -10.12 -13.35
N ALA A 95 0.65 -9.60 -13.12
CA ALA A 95 1.07 -8.34 -13.71
C ALA A 95 1.02 -8.41 -15.25
N ALA A 96 0.76 -7.26 -15.89
CA ALA A 96 0.69 -7.09 -17.34
C ALA A 96 -0.36 -7.98 -18.04
N SER A 97 -1.46 -8.28 -17.34
CA SER A 97 -2.59 -9.04 -17.88
C SER A 97 -3.87 -8.19 -17.88
N VAL A 98 -4.67 -8.26 -18.94
CA VAL A 98 -5.97 -7.58 -18.97
C VAL A 98 -7.02 -8.49 -18.34
N ASP A 99 -7.67 -8.02 -17.26
CA ASP A 99 -8.73 -8.74 -16.55
C ASP A 99 -9.91 -7.80 -16.25
N PRO A 100 -11.17 -8.21 -16.47
CA PRO A 100 -12.34 -7.35 -16.23
C PRO A 100 -12.61 -7.03 -14.76
N ARG A 101 -11.95 -7.72 -13.82
CA ARG A 101 -11.98 -7.38 -12.38
C ARG A 101 -11.08 -6.19 -12.04
N CYS A 102 -10.21 -5.81 -12.96
CA CYS A 102 -9.35 -4.64 -12.87
C CYS A 102 -10.06 -3.38 -13.42
N GLY A 103 -9.46 -2.21 -13.15
CA GLY A 103 -10.00 -0.90 -13.54
C GLY A 103 -9.97 -0.61 -15.03
#